data_AF-A0A5E8HB95-F1
#
_entry.id   AF-A0A5E8HB95-F1
#
_cell.length_a   1.000
_cell.length_b   1.000
_cell.length_c   1.000
_cell.angle_alpha   90.00
_cell.angle_beta   90.00
_cell.angle_gamma   90.00
#
_symmetry.space_group_name_H-M   'P 1'
#
loop_
_entity.id
_entity.type
_entity.pdbx_description
1 polymer ?
#
loop_
_entity_poly.entity_id
_entity_poly.type
_entity_poly.pdbx_seq_one_letter_code
_entity_poly.pdbx_strand_id
1 'polypeptide(L)'
;MGEKSNFPEVWGLGLGLFLALYAGFLNHITPKEPALDNHSGFESTLLGLEMAETPKHVQDLIGIPDTIDFFHLSTEYRRVHYFDFGFIFCYLAFLTYTGHYAGRKVRPIFLKIFMGMILLLVIAGFADLIENILILNILDAKTAEEMTPSLEYLKPTSQLKWFCLFSYVAIVSVYFWLYEKGWILRTAAILFFTGFFLQMFSIIRTNLLELSFPFFFVGLVCSWFHYGFSLAFSSLSKKT
;
A
#
# COMPACT_ATOMS: atom_id res chain seq x y z
N MET A 1 21.81 -35.42 -8.37
CA MET A 1 21.84 -34.07 -7.76
C MET A 1 20.62 -33.33 -8.28
N GLY A 2 19.56 -33.20 -7.47
CA GLY A 2 18.34 -32.53 -7.91
C GLY A 2 18.59 -31.04 -8.10
N GLU A 3 18.18 -30.49 -9.25
CA GLU A 3 18.09 -29.05 -9.44
C GLU A 3 17.30 -28.46 -8.27
N LYS A 4 17.96 -27.64 -7.44
CA LYS A 4 17.22 -26.79 -6.49
C LYS A 4 16.44 -25.81 -7.35
N SER A 5 15.15 -26.09 -7.51
CA SER A 5 14.21 -25.24 -8.22
C SER A 5 14.30 -23.82 -7.65
N ASN A 6 14.60 -22.83 -8.51
CA ASN A 6 14.61 -21.39 -8.18
C ASN A 6 13.17 -20.83 -8.03
N PHE A 7 12.25 -21.67 -7.54
CA PHE A 7 10.82 -21.39 -7.47
C PHE A 7 10.51 -20.13 -6.66
N PRO A 8 11.13 -19.88 -5.48
CA PRO A 8 10.87 -18.65 -4.72
C PRO A 8 11.34 -17.39 -5.44
N GLU A 9 12.42 -17.45 -6.23
CA GLU A 9 12.94 -16.28 -6.94
C GLU A 9 12.08 -15.90 -8.16
N VAL A 10 11.65 -16.89 -8.95
CA VAL A 10 10.74 -16.67 -10.08
C VAL A 10 9.38 -16.17 -9.58
N TRP A 11 8.92 -16.66 -8.42
CA TRP A 11 7.69 -16.18 -7.78
C TRP A 11 7.76 -14.71 -7.39
N GLY A 12 8.85 -14.25 -6.77
CA GLY A 12 9.00 -12.83 -6.37
C GLY A 12 9.01 -11.87 -7.55
N LEU A 13 9.65 -12.26 -8.66
CA LEU A 13 9.63 -11.52 -9.93
C LEU A 13 8.22 -11.46 -10.52
N GLY A 14 7.58 -12.61 -10.68
CA GLY A 14 6.24 -12.73 -11.25
C GLY A 14 5.20 -11.97 -10.42
N LEU A 15 5.23 -12.12 -9.09
CA LEU A 15 4.31 -11.44 -8.18
C LEU A 15 4.52 -9.92 -8.17
N GLY A 16 5.77 -9.43 -8.21
CA GLY A 16 6.03 -8.00 -8.29
C GLY A 16 5.59 -7.39 -9.63
N LEU A 17 5.79 -8.09 -10.75
CA LEU A 17 5.28 -7.66 -12.05
C LEU A 17 3.75 -7.66 -12.07
N PHE A 18 3.13 -8.72 -11.56
CA PHE A 18 1.68 -8.83 -11.44
C PHE A 18 1.11 -7.68 -10.59
N LEU A 19 1.73 -7.37 -9.45
CA LEU A 19 1.32 -6.25 -8.60
C LEU A 19 1.48 -4.90 -9.29
N ALA A 20 2.55 -4.67 -10.04
CA ALA A 20 2.72 -3.43 -10.78
C ALA A 20 1.61 -3.27 -11.85
N LEU A 21 1.27 -4.34 -12.55
CA LEU A 21 0.18 -4.35 -13.53
C LEU A 21 -1.19 -4.17 -12.87
N TYR A 22 -1.44 -4.85 -11.75
CA TYR A 22 -2.70 -4.72 -11.00
C TYR A 22 -2.85 -3.32 -10.41
N ALA A 23 -1.81 -2.76 -9.78
CA ALA A 23 -1.82 -1.38 -9.29
C ALA A 23 -2.06 -0.38 -10.42
N GLY A 24 -1.43 -0.59 -11.59
CA GLY A 24 -1.68 0.22 -12.79
C GLY A 24 -3.12 0.12 -13.29
N PHE A 25 -3.71 -1.09 -13.27
CA PHE A 25 -5.11 -1.31 -13.59
C PHE A 25 -6.05 -0.61 -12.61
N LEU A 26 -5.83 -0.75 -11.29
CA LEU A 26 -6.61 -0.05 -10.27
C LEU A 26 -6.53 1.45 -10.48
N ASN A 27 -5.32 2.01 -10.60
CA ASN A 27 -5.11 3.43 -10.84
C ASN A 27 -5.75 3.94 -12.15
N HIS A 28 -5.93 3.07 -13.15
CA HIS A 28 -6.62 3.42 -14.39
C HIS A 28 -8.14 3.53 -14.21
N ILE A 29 -8.73 2.68 -13.36
CA ILE A 29 -10.19 2.64 -13.12
C ILE A 29 -10.64 3.50 -11.93
N THR A 30 -9.70 4.01 -11.14
CA THR A 30 -9.95 4.91 -10.02
C THR A 30 -10.37 6.29 -10.52
N PRO A 31 -11.48 6.86 -10.03
CA PRO A 31 -11.87 8.24 -10.33
C PRO A 31 -10.76 9.22 -9.94
N LYS A 32 -10.42 10.13 -10.85
CA LYS A 32 -9.33 11.11 -10.67
C LYS A 32 -9.81 12.49 -10.28
N GLU A 33 -11.06 12.80 -10.59
CA GLU A 33 -11.67 14.10 -10.33
C GLU A 33 -12.78 13.91 -9.29
N PRO A 34 -12.85 14.79 -8.28
CA PRO A 34 -13.98 14.83 -7.38
C PRO A 34 -15.22 15.37 -8.09
N ALA A 35 -16.41 15.10 -7.55
CA ALA A 35 -17.65 15.71 -8.01
C ALA A 35 -17.62 17.25 -7.87
N LEU A 36 -17.06 17.75 -6.78
CA LEU A 36 -16.95 19.19 -6.48
C LEU A 36 -15.53 19.59 -6.10
N ASP A 37 -14.98 19.00 -5.03
CA ASP A 37 -13.65 19.36 -4.53
C ASP A 37 -13.02 18.23 -3.70
N ASN A 38 -11.70 18.22 -3.63
CA ASN A 38 -10.97 17.42 -2.64
C ASN A 38 -10.89 18.18 -1.31
N HIS A 39 -10.62 17.46 -0.23
CA HIS A 39 -10.42 18.06 1.09
C HIS A 39 -9.05 17.73 1.65
N SER A 40 -8.72 18.35 2.80
CA SER A 40 -7.48 18.09 3.54
C SER A 40 -6.18 18.28 2.76
N GLY A 41 -6.24 18.99 1.63
CA GLY A 41 -5.08 19.29 0.76
C GLY A 41 -4.60 18.11 -0.09
N PHE A 42 -5.46 17.11 -0.33
CA PHE A 42 -5.18 15.98 -1.22
C PHE A 42 -5.41 16.34 -2.69
N GLU A 43 -4.54 15.85 -3.56
CA GLU A 43 -4.76 15.82 -5.01
C GLU A 43 -5.46 14.52 -5.42
N SER A 44 -5.15 13.41 -4.76
CA SER A 44 -5.81 12.11 -4.94
C SER A 44 -7.19 12.07 -4.29
N THR A 45 -8.23 11.94 -5.11
CA THR A 45 -9.63 11.76 -4.66
C THR A 45 -9.83 10.47 -3.87
N LEU A 46 -9.09 9.40 -4.19
CA LEU A 46 -9.13 8.16 -3.40
C LEU A 46 -8.57 8.38 -1.99
N LEU A 47 -7.41 9.04 -1.85
CA LEU A 47 -6.85 9.34 -0.53
C LEU A 47 -7.72 10.34 0.24
N GLY A 48 -8.35 11.28 -0.46
CA GLY A 48 -9.40 12.13 0.09
C GLY A 48 -10.49 11.28 0.73
N LEU A 49 -11.05 10.33 -0.02
CA LEU A 49 -12.10 9.44 0.45
C LEU A 49 -11.67 8.61 1.67
N GLU A 50 -10.48 8.00 1.63
CA GLU A 50 -9.91 7.24 2.76
C GLU A 50 -9.75 8.09 4.04
N MET A 51 -9.61 9.41 3.89
CA MET A 51 -9.37 10.36 4.97
C MET A 51 -10.61 11.23 5.27
N ALA A 52 -11.77 10.88 4.72
CA ALA A 52 -13.01 11.59 4.96
C ALA A 52 -13.45 11.47 6.43
N GLU A 53 -13.91 12.59 7.00
CA GLU A 53 -14.32 12.69 8.41
C GLU A 53 -15.77 13.15 8.55
N THR A 54 -16.34 13.73 7.50
CA THR A 54 -17.69 14.28 7.52
C THR A 54 -18.46 13.83 6.29
N PRO A 55 -19.79 13.72 6.36
CA PRO A 55 -20.62 13.44 5.18
C PRO A 55 -20.38 14.44 4.06
N LYS A 56 -20.09 15.71 4.41
CA LYS A 56 -19.75 16.75 3.43
C LYS A 56 -18.48 16.39 2.66
N HIS A 57 -17.42 15.95 3.33
CA HIS A 57 -16.19 15.51 2.66
C HIS A 57 -16.48 14.43 1.61
N VAL A 58 -17.33 13.46 1.95
CA VAL A 58 -17.74 12.42 1.00
C VAL A 58 -18.54 13.01 -0.16
N GLN A 59 -19.55 13.83 0.13
CA GLN A 59 -20.42 14.43 -0.89
C GLN A 59 -19.66 15.36 -1.84
N ASP A 60 -18.64 16.06 -1.37
CA ASP A 60 -17.78 16.89 -2.22
C ASP A 60 -16.94 16.02 -3.19
N LEU A 61 -16.59 14.79 -2.79
CA LEU A 61 -15.82 13.85 -3.61
C LEU A 61 -16.69 13.05 -4.60
N ILE A 62 -17.83 12.53 -4.15
CA ILE A 62 -18.64 11.60 -4.96
C ILE A 62 -19.99 12.17 -5.40
N GLY A 63 -20.41 13.33 -4.89
CA GLY A 63 -21.71 13.95 -5.17
C GLY A 63 -22.76 13.70 -4.08
N ILE A 64 -23.88 14.42 -4.19
CA ILE A 64 -25.01 14.30 -3.25
C ILE A 64 -25.88 13.09 -3.66
N PRO A 65 -26.46 12.32 -2.71
CA PRO A 65 -27.41 11.27 -3.04
C PRO A 65 -28.48 11.71 -4.06
N ASP A 66 -28.88 10.79 -4.92
CA ASP A 66 -29.83 11.01 -6.04
C ASP A 66 -29.37 11.93 -7.18
N THR A 67 -28.09 12.34 -7.20
CA THR A 67 -27.48 13.02 -8.35
C THR A 67 -26.84 12.04 -9.35
N ILE A 68 -26.68 12.47 -10.61
CA ILE A 68 -26.01 11.67 -11.65
C ILE A 68 -24.56 11.39 -11.25
N ASP A 69 -23.86 12.40 -10.71
CA ASP A 69 -22.47 12.27 -10.28
C ASP A 69 -22.32 11.24 -9.17
N PHE A 70 -23.23 11.25 -8.18
CA PHE A 70 -23.27 10.23 -7.12
C PHE A 70 -23.44 8.82 -7.69
N PHE A 71 -24.39 8.61 -8.59
CA PHE A 71 -24.60 7.29 -9.18
C PHE A 71 -23.36 6.81 -9.96
N HIS A 72 -22.75 7.69 -10.75
CA HIS A 72 -21.58 7.37 -11.55
C HIS A 72 -20.35 7.07 -10.67
N LEU A 73 -19.94 8.02 -9.84
CA LEU A 73 -18.72 7.93 -9.03
C LEU A 73 -18.81 6.83 -7.98
N SER A 74 -19.95 6.67 -7.30
CA SER A 74 -20.13 5.56 -6.34
C SER A 74 -19.98 4.19 -7.00
N THR A 75 -20.46 4.02 -8.23
CA THR A 75 -20.29 2.77 -9.00
C THR A 75 -18.82 2.51 -9.33
N GLU A 76 -18.09 3.54 -9.75
CA GLU A 76 -16.66 3.42 -10.06
C GLU A 76 -15.83 3.11 -8.81
N TYR A 77 -16.07 3.83 -7.71
CA TYR A 77 -15.41 3.55 -6.43
C TYR A 77 -15.73 2.14 -5.92
N ARG A 78 -16.99 1.70 -6.00
CA ARG A 78 -17.39 0.35 -5.61
C ARG A 78 -16.60 -0.70 -6.38
N ARG A 79 -16.45 -0.52 -7.70
CA ARG A 79 -15.64 -1.41 -8.55
C ARG A 79 -14.18 -1.45 -8.08
N VAL A 80 -13.57 -0.29 -7.81
CA VAL A 80 -12.19 -0.20 -7.31
C VAL A 80 -12.04 -1.01 -6.02
N HIS A 81 -12.90 -0.79 -5.03
CA HIS A 81 -12.80 -1.44 -3.72
C HIS A 81 -13.07 -2.95 -3.78
N TYR A 82 -13.93 -3.41 -4.70
CA TYR A 82 -14.09 -4.86 -4.93
C TYR A 82 -12.83 -5.50 -5.49
N PHE A 83 -12.16 -4.85 -6.44
CA PHE A 83 -10.88 -5.33 -6.94
C PHE A 83 -9.77 -5.19 -5.88
N ASP A 84 -9.86 -4.19 -5.01
CA ASP A 84 -8.86 -3.94 -4.00
C ASP A 84 -8.81 -5.06 -2.94
N PHE A 85 -9.93 -5.72 -2.62
CA PHE A 85 -9.93 -6.94 -1.80
C PHE A 85 -8.94 -8.00 -2.31
N GLY A 86 -8.88 -8.22 -3.63
CA GLY A 86 -7.91 -9.14 -4.24
C GLY A 86 -6.48 -8.60 -4.21
N PHE A 87 -6.34 -7.28 -4.42
CA PHE A 87 -5.04 -6.60 -4.39
C PHE A 87 -4.38 -6.67 -3.00
N ILE A 88 -5.17 -6.59 -1.93
CA ILE A 88 -4.70 -6.72 -0.53
C ILE A 88 -3.90 -8.00 -0.33
N PHE A 89 -4.47 -9.15 -0.68
CA PHE A 89 -3.78 -10.42 -0.53
C PHE A 89 -2.49 -10.50 -1.35
N CYS A 90 -2.50 -9.91 -2.55
CA CYS A 90 -1.36 -9.93 -3.45
C CYS A 90 -0.21 -9.09 -2.88
N TYR A 91 -0.48 -7.87 -2.41
CA TYR A 91 0.58 -7.01 -1.88
C TYR A 91 1.09 -7.55 -0.55
N LEU A 92 0.24 -8.11 0.32
CA LEU A 92 0.68 -8.72 1.58
C LEU A 92 1.58 -9.92 1.37
N ALA A 93 1.27 -10.78 0.39
CA ALA A 93 2.12 -11.89 0.00
C ALA A 93 3.49 -11.39 -0.51
N PHE A 94 3.50 -10.33 -1.32
CA PHE A 94 4.72 -9.73 -1.83
C PHE A 94 5.56 -9.09 -0.72
N LEU A 95 4.95 -8.31 0.17
CA LEU A 95 5.66 -7.71 1.29
C LEU A 95 6.23 -8.81 2.19
N THR A 96 5.45 -9.83 2.54
CA THR A 96 5.95 -11.01 3.29
C THR A 96 7.18 -11.64 2.64
N TYR A 97 7.16 -11.81 1.31
CA TYR A 97 8.30 -12.30 0.54
C TYR A 97 9.53 -11.38 0.66
N THR A 98 9.36 -10.07 0.45
CA THR A 98 10.45 -9.09 0.56
C THR A 98 11.06 -9.07 1.96
N GLY A 99 10.24 -9.17 3.01
CA GLY A 99 10.68 -9.16 4.40
C GLY A 99 11.46 -10.41 4.77
N HIS A 100 11.03 -11.57 4.28
CA HIS A 100 11.77 -12.82 4.43
C HIS A 100 13.16 -12.73 3.81
N TYR A 101 13.23 -12.20 2.58
CA TYR A 101 14.51 -12.05 1.89
C TYR A 101 15.42 -11.03 2.57
N ALA A 102 14.84 -9.94 3.07
CA ALA A 102 15.52 -8.87 3.78
C ALA A 102 16.08 -9.27 5.16
N GLY A 103 16.01 -10.52 5.63
CA GLY A 103 16.86 -10.85 6.79
C GLY A 103 17.34 -12.27 6.90
N ARG A 104 17.35 -12.98 5.77
CA ARG A 104 18.10 -14.23 5.58
C ARG A 104 19.57 -14.16 6.04
N LYS A 105 20.18 -12.96 6.07
CA LYS A 105 21.60 -12.74 6.43
C LYS A 105 21.83 -12.52 7.94
N VAL A 106 20.81 -12.25 8.73
CA VAL A 106 20.94 -11.94 10.17
C VAL A 106 20.37 -13.15 10.93
N ARG A 107 21.17 -13.98 11.61
CA ARG A 107 20.67 -15.28 12.11
C ARG A 107 20.05 -15.30 13.53
N PRO A 108 20.53 -14.54 14.54
CA PRO A 108 19.99 -14.68 15.90
C PRO A 108 18.75 -13.81 16.20
N ILE A 109 18.75 -12.54 15.76
CA ILE A 109 17.70 -11.55 16.11
C ILE A 109 16.57 -11.50 15.06
N PHE A 110 16.85 -12.01 13.85
CA PHE A 110 15.96 -11.87 12.71
C PHE A 110 14.60 -12.51 12.90
N LEU A 111 14.50 -13.67 13.55
CA LEU A 111 13.19 -14.31 13.73
C LEU A 111 12.22 -13.41 14.50
N LYS A 112 12.70 -12.70 15.54
CA LYS A 112 11.87 -11.76 16.32
C LYS A 112 11.46 -10.54 15.50
N ILE A 113 12.41 -9.95 14.76
CA ILE A 113 12.12 -8.80 13.88
C ILE A 113 11.14 -9.20 12.79
N PHE A 114 11.36 -10.35 12.15
CA PHE A 114 10.50 -10.89 11.11
C PHE A 114 9.09 -11.17 11.64
N MET A 115 8.93 -11.77 12.82
CA MET A 115 7.62 -11.94 13.45
C MET A 115 6.92 -10.59 13.70
N GLY A 116 7.66 -9.56 14.13
CA GLY A 116 7.12 -8.21 14.26
C GLY A 116 6.67 -7.62 12.91
N MET A 117 7.45 -7.83 11.85
CA MET A 117 7.08 -7.41 10.49
C MET A 117 5.82 -8.13 10.00
N ILE A 118 5.68 -9.44 10.23
CA ILE A 118 4.47 -10.19 9.89
C ILE A 118 3.28 -9.65 10.67
N LEU A 119 3.43 -9.36 11.97
CA LEU A 119 2.36 -8.76 12.77
C LEU A 119 1.90 -7.41 12.19
N LEU A 120 2.84 -6.55 11.78
CA LEU A 120 2.52 -5.28 11.13
C LEU A 120 1.73 -5.50 9.83
N LEU A 121 2.14 -6.46 8.99
CA LEU A 121 1.44 -6.77 7.75
C LEU A 121 0.04 -7.33 8.00
N VAL A 122 -0.13 -8.18 9.01
CA VAL A 122 -1.44 -8.70 9.41
C VAL A 122 -2.36 -7.57 9.84
N ILE A 123 -1.89 -6.67 10.72
CA ILE A 123 -2.67 -5.50 11.17
C ILE A 123 -3.02 -4.60 9.97
N ALA A 124 -2.05 -4.30 9.11
CA ALA A 124 -2.26 -3.50 7.90
C ALA A 124 -3.34 -4.12 7.02
N GLY A 125 -3.25 -5.42 6.74
CA GLY A 125 -4.22 -6.14 5.92
C GLY A 125 -5.63 -6.12 6.51
N PHE A 126 -5.77 -6.35 7.81
CA PHE A 126 -7.07 -6.25 8.47
C PHE A 126 -7.63 -4.82 8.46
N ALA A 127 -6.79 -3.81 8.70
CA ALA A 127 -7.21 -2.41 8.62
C ALA A 127 -7.69 -2.07 7.19
N ASP A 128 -6.98 -2.50 6.16
CA ASP A 128 -7.35 -2.28 4.75
C ASP A 128 -8.68 -2.95 4.38
N LEU A 129 -8.90 -4.18 4.87
CA LEU A 129 -10.19 -4.86 4.68
C LEU A 129 -11.35 -4.12 5.36
N ILE A 130 -11.14 -3.66 6.60
CA ILE A 130 -12.16 -2.92 7.35
C ILE A 130 -12.43 -1.58 6.67
N GLU A 131 -11.40 -0.85 6.27
CA GLU A 131 -11.51 0.41 5.54
C GLU A 131 -12.35 0.24 4.27
N ASN A 132 -12.06 -0.77 3.44
CA ASN A 132 -12.83 -1.03 2.23
C ASN A 132 -14.30 -1.32 2.53
N ILE A 133 -14.60 -2.03 3.63
CA ILE A 133 -15.98 -2.26 4.09
C ILE A 133 -16.64 -0.94 4.52
N LEU A 134 -15.94 -0.10 5.28
CA LEU A 134 -16.45 1.20 5.74
C LEU A 134 -16.75 2.12 4.54
N ILE A 135 -15.87 2.15 3.54
CA ILE A 135 -16.09 2.93 2.32
C ILE A 135 -17.30 2.38 1.56
N LEU A 136 -17.41 1.06 1.37
CA LEU A 136 -18.58 0.47 0.70
C LEU A 136 -19.90 0.82 1.42
N ASN A 137 -19.92 0.81 2.75
CA ASN A 137 -21.09 1.22 3.52
C ASN A 137 -21.42 2.71 3.32
N ILE A 138 -20.42 3.59 3.21
CA ILE A 138 -20.60 5.01 2.89
C ILE A 138 -21.17 5.19 1.48
N LEU A 139 -20.70 4.40 0.51
CA LEU A 139 -21.21 4.42 -0.86
C LEU A 139 -22.64 3.87 -0.98
N ASP A 140 -23.07 3.03 -0.04
CA ASP A 140 -24.43 2.50 0.07
C ASP A 140 -25.39 3.41 0.86
N ALA A 141 -24.87 4.39 1.59
CA ALA A 141 -25.66 5.30 2.41
C ALA A 141 -26.44 6.31 1.57
N LYS A 142 -27.71 6.51 1.94
CA LYS A 142 -28.63 7.45 1.28
C LYS A 142 -28.74 8.78 2.02
N THR A 143 -28.34 8.82 3.28
CA THR A 143 -28.36 10.05 4.10
C THR A 143 -27.04 10.26 4.83
N ALA A 144 -26.82 11.49 5.30
CA ALA A 144 -25.63 11.85 6.08
C ALA A 144 -25.55 11.08 7.42
N GLU A 145 -26.71 10.81 8.04
CA GLU A 145 -26.80 10.03 9.27
C GLU A 145 -26.36 8.58 9.06
N GLU A 146 -26.69 7.98 7.90
CA GLU A 146 -26.27 6.62 7.54
C GLU A 146 -24.75 6.52 7.29
N MET A 147 -24.10 7.59 6.82
CA MET A 147 -22.64 7.64 6.62
C MET A 147 -21.86 7.72 7.95
N THR A 148 -22.45 8.35 8.97
CA THR A 148 -21.76 8.77 10.20
C THR A 148 -21.06 7.62 10.94
N PRO A 149 -21.69 6.45 11.17
CA PRO A 149 -21.02 5.34 11.87
C PRO A 149 -19.77 4.84 11.15
N SER A 150 -19.77 4.84 9.81
CA SER A 150 -18.61 4.39 9.05
C SER A 150 -17.49 5.45 9.05
N LEU A 151 -17.86 6.73 8.97
CA LEU A 151 -16.93 7.85 9.00
C LEU A 151 -16.17 7.99 10.32
N GLU A 152 -16.78 7.62 11.44
CA GLU A 152 -16.13 7.62 12.77
C GLU A 152 -14.86 6.75 12.79
N TYR A 153 -14.88 5.62 12.06
CA TYR A 153 -13.80 4.65 12.05
C TYR A 153 -12.94 4.71 10.78
N LEU A 154 -13.39 5.39 9.73
CA LEU A 154 -12.71 5.38 8.43
C LEU A 154 -11.28 5.92 8.53
N LYS A 155 -11.12 7.22 8.78
CA LYS A 155 -9.81 7.86 8.88
C LYS A 155 -8.84 7.16 9.87
N PRO A 156 -9.22 6.82 11.11
CA PRO A 156 -8.28 6.14 12.01
C PRO A 156 -7.88 4.75 11.51
N THR A 157 -8.79 4.02 10.84
CA THR A 157 -8.48 2.72 10.22
C THR A 157 -7.49 2.88 9.07
N SER A 158 -7.74 3.84 8.16
CA SER A 158 -6.83 4.15 7.05
C SER A 158 -5.45 4.61 7.55
N GLN A 159 -5.41 5.45 8.59
CA GLN A 159 -4.16 5.88 9.20
C GLN A 159 -3.38 4.71 9.84
N LEU A 160 -4.07 3.78 10.50
CA LEU A 160 -3.46 2.58 11.06
C LEU A 160 -2.86 1.69 9.97
N LYS A 161 -3.61 1.44 8.88
CA LYS A 161 -3.13 0.73 7.68
C LYS A 161 -1.82 1.33 7.20
N TRP A 162 -1.84 2.61 6.88
CA TRP A 162 -0.67 3.31 6.33
C TRP A 162 0.49 3.31 7.34
N PHE A 163 0.24 3.57 8.62
CA PHE A 163 1.28 3.52 9.66
C PHE A 163 1.98 2.14 9.73
N CYS A 164 1.22 1.05 9.67
CA CYS A 164 1.76 -0.30 9.67
C CYS A 164 2.60 -0.59 8.41
N LEU A 165 2.12 -0.22 7.22
CA LEU A 165 2.86 -0.40 5.96
C LEU A 165 4.15 0.42 5.92
N PHE A 166 4.10 1.67 6.38
CA PHE A 166 5.28 2.54 6.42
C PHE A 166 6.29 2.12 7.49
N SER A 167 5.82 1.65 8.65
CA SER A 167 6.66 1.06 9.69
C SER A 167 7.34 -0.21 9.20
N TYR A 168 6.64 -1.05 8.44
CA TYR A 168 7.20 -2.22 7.78
C TYR A 168 8.38 -1.84 6.88
N VAL A 169 8.21 -0.88 5.96
CA VAL A 169 9.32 -0.47 5.07
C VAL A 169 10.42 0.31 5.79
N ALA A 170 10.14 0.97 6.93
CA ALA A 170 11.17 1.56 7.77
C ALA A 170 12.11 0.50 8.36
N ILE A 171 11.57 -0.65 8.80
CA ILE A 171 12.37 -1.78 9.27
C ILE A 171 13.23 -2.34 8.12
N VAL A 172 12.63 -2.51 6.94
CA VAL A 172 13.36 -2.95 5.73
C VAL A 172 14.48 -1.95 5.36
N SER A 173 14.21 -0.65 5.48
CA SER A 173 15.19 0.41 5.24
C SER A 173 16.41 0.28 6.15
N VAL A 174 16.20 0.12 7.46
CA VAL A 174 17.29 -0.08 8.42
C VAL A 174 18.13 -1.30 8.02
N TYR A 175 17.48 -2.39 7.61
CA TYR A 175 18.21 -3.56 7.14
C TYR A 175 19.05 -3.27 5.88
N PHE A 176 18.49 -2.65 4.85
CA PHE A 176 19.23 -2.29 3.64
C PHE A 176 20.40 -1.36 3.94
N TRP A 177 20.21 -0.42 4.87
CA TRP A 177 21.25 0.50 5.28
C TRP A 177 22.36 -0.17 6.12
N LEU A 178 22.07 -1.20 6.89
CA LEU A 178 23.11 -1.82 7.71
C LEU A 178 23.84 -2.95 6.97
N TYR A 179 23.13 -3.73 6.16
CA TYR A 179 23.62 -5.03 5.69
C TYR A 179 23.83 -5.14 4.19
N GLU A 180 23.28 -4.22 3.39
CA GLU A 180 23.43 -4.26 1.94
C GLU A 180 24.48 -3.24 1.45
N LYS A 181 25.28 -3.66 0.46
CA LYS A 181 26.37 -2.85 -0.11
C LYS A 181 26.02 -2.21 -1.45
N GLY A 182 24.94 -2.65 -2.10
CA GLY A 182 24.52 -2.15 -3.41
C GLY A 182 23.87 -0.77 -3.31
N TRP A 183 24.26 0.15 -4.20
CA TRP A 183 23.73 1.52 -4.22
C TRP A 183 22.20 1.56 -4.39
N ILE A 184 21.61 0.66 -5.19
CA ILE A 184 20.16 0.60 -5.42
C ILE A 184 19.40 0.37 -4.09
N LEU A 185 19.84 -0.58 -3.26
CA LEU A 185 19.19 -0.86 -1.98
C LEU A 185 19.45 0.25 -0.95
N ARG A 186 20.59 0.94 -1.02
CA ARG A 186 20.88 2.12 -0.20
C ARG A 186 19.95 3.28 -0.54
N THR A 187 19.71 3.50 -1.84
CA THR A 187 18.72 4.48 -2.31
C THR A 187 17.32 4.09 -1.85
N ALA A 188 16.93 2.82 -2.01
CA ALA A 188 15.64 2.31 -1.52
C ALA A 188 15.48 2.52 0.00
N ALA A 189 16.55 2.32 0.78
CA ALA A 189 16.54 2.59 2.22
C ALA A 189 16.21 4.05 2.52
N ILE A 190 16.89 5.00 1.87
CA ILE A 190 16.63 6.44 2.05
C ILE A 190 15.18 6.76 1.68
N LEU A 191 14.70 6.28 0.53
CA LEU A 191 13.33 6.52 0.07
C LEU A 191 12.30 5.99 1.08
N PHE A 192 12.43 4.74 1.54
CA PHE A 192 11.53 4.17 2.54
C PHE A 192 11.54 4.94 3.87
N PHE A 193 12.72 5.37 4.32
CA PHE A 193 12.85 6.12 5.56
C PHE A 193 12.24 7.52 5.46
N THR A 194 12.43 8.19 4.32
CA THR A 194 11.76 9.46 4.01
C THR A 194 10.24 9.30 3.97
N GLY A 195 9.74 8.28 3.26
CA GLY A 195 8.30 7.98 3.22
C GLY A 195 7.72 7.73 4.61
N PHE A 196 8.40 6.95 5.45
CA PHE A 196 7.99 6.70 6.82
C PHE A 196 7.87 7.97 7.65
N PHE A 197 8.85 8.88 7.59
CA PHE A 197 8.76 10.15 8.32
C PHE A 197 7.66 11.05 7.80
N LEU A 198 7.48 11.15 6.48
CA LEU A 198 6.35 11.90 5.91
C LEU A 198 5.02 11.34 6.42
N GLN A 199 4.87 10.02 6.48
CA GLN A 199 3.70 9.39 7.06
C GLN A 199 3.56 9.65 8.57
N MET A 200 4.63 9.62 9.36
CA MET A 200 4.53 9.98 10.77
C MET A 200 4.04 11.42 10.98
N PHE A 201 4.53 12.35 10.16
CA PHE A 201 4.11 13.75 10.23
C PHE A 201 2.73 14.00 9.62
N SER A 202 2.15 13.03 8.90
CA SER A 202 0.80 13.14 8.34
C SER A 202 -0.30 13.23 9.42
N ILE A 203 0.00 12.79 10.64
CA ILE A 203 -0.86 13.00 11.82
C ILE A 203 -1.10 14.49 12.09
N ILE A 204 -0.09 15.33 11.86
CA ILE A 204 -0.18 16.79 12.03
C ILE A 204 -0.73 17.44 10.77
N ARG A 205 -0.30 16.96 9.59
CA ARG A 205 -0.68 17.53 8.30
C ARG A 205 -0.99 16.41 7.29
N THR A 206 -2.28 16.11 7.13
CA THR A 206 -2.77 14.89 6.47
C THR A 206 -2.27 14.70 5.04
N ASN A 207 -2.11 15.76 4.25
CA ASN A 207 -1.59 15.66 2.88
C ASN A 207 -0.13 15.17 2.78
N LEU A 208 0.64 15.15 3.89
CA LEU A 208 1.97 14.52 3.88
C LEU A 208 1.92 13.01 3.63
N LEU A 209 0.78 12.36 3.90
CA LEU A 209 0.54 10.98 3.52
C LEU A 209 0.64 10.82 2.00
N GLU A 210 0.01 11.67 1.21
CA GLU A 210 0.08 11.59 -0.26
C GLU A 210 1.53 11.75 -0.77
N LEU A 211 2.27 12.70 -0.19
CA LEU A 211 3.68 12.91 -0.52
C LEU A 211 4.57 11.71 -0.16
N SER A 212 4.14 10.83 0.73
CA SER A 212 4.90 9.64 1.12
C SER A 212 4.86 8.52 0.07
N PHE A 213 3.80 8.46 -0.76
CA PHE A 213 3.59 7.39 -1.75
C PHE A 213 4.66 7.30 -2.82
N PRO A 214 5.12 8.40 -3.46
CA PRO A 214 6.19 8.30 -4.46
C PRO A 214 7.46 7.67 -3.89
N PHE A 215 7.83 8.01 -2.65
CA PHE A 215 9.00 7.42 -1.98
C PHE A 215 8.79 5.93 -1.69
N PHE A 216 7.60 5.56 -1.20
CA PHE A 216 7.23 4.17 -0.98
C PHE A 216 7.29 3.35 -2.27
N PHE A 217 6.63 3.83 -3.33
CA PHE A 217 6.56 3.17 -4.62
C PHE A 217 7.93 3.01 -5.27
N VAL A 218 8.71 4.08 -5.37
CA VAL A 218 10.05 4.01 -5.99
C VAL A 218 10.98 3.14 -5.15
N GLY A 219 10.89 3.20 -3.82
CA GLY A 219 11.63 2.30 -2.93
C GLY A 219 11.30 0.83 -3.18
N LEU A 220 10.01 0.48 -3.35
CA LEU A 220 9.57 -0.87 -3.68
C LEU A 220 10.09 -1.30 -5.06
N VAL A 221 10.01 -0.45 -6.07
CA VAL A 221 10.54 -0.73 -7.42
C VAL A 221 12.05 -0.96 -7.38
N CYS A 222 12.82 -0.13 -6.67
CA CYS A 222 14.27 -0.32 -6.52
C CYS A 222 14.59 -1.65 -5.84
N SER A 223 13.86 -1.99 -4.78
CA SER A 223 14.03 -3.24 -4.02
C SER A 223 13.69 -4.47 -4.88
N TRP A 224 12.56 -4.40 -5.57
CA TRP A 224 12.10 -5.44 -6.47
C TRP A 224 13.05 -5.63 -7.65
N PHE A 225 13.50 -4.54 -8.29
CA PHE A 225 14.46 -4.60 -9.39
C PHE A 225 15.77 -5.23 -8.94
N HIS A 226 16.31 -4.83 -7.79
CA HIS A 226 17.54 -5.39 -7.27
C HIS A 226 17.40 -6.89 -6.98
N TYR A 227 16.36 -7.30 -6.26
CA TYR A 227 16.17 -8.71 -5.91
C TYR A 227 15.77 -9.56 -7.12
N GLY A 228 14.91 -9.04 -7.98
CA GLY A 228 14.49 -9.70 -9.20
C GLY A 228 15.65 -9.97 -10.16
N PHE A 229 16.44 -8.94 -10.50
CA PHE A 229 17.52 -9.10 -11.47
C PHE A 229 18.78 -9.73 -10.89
N SER A 230 19.20 -9.41 -9.67
CA SER A 230 20.41 -10.02 -9.07
C SER A 230 20.27 -11.54 -8.94
N LEU A 231 19.05 -12.03 -8.72
CA LEU A 231 18.76 -13.45 -8.58
C LEU A 231 18.60 -14.14 -9.94
N ALA A 232 17.87 -13.54 -10.88
CA ALA A 232 17.70 -14.08 -12.23
C ALA A 232 19.05 -14.30 -12.94
N PHE A 233 19.96 -13.31 -12.89
CA PHE A 233 21.29 -13.43 -13.49
C PHE A 233 22.23 -14.38 -12.73
N SER A 234 22.12 -14.46 -11.40
CA SER A 234 22.90 -15.46 -10.63
C SER A 234 22.52 -16.91 -10.96
N SER A 235 21.26 -17.13 -11.38
CA SER A 235 20.76 -18.45 -11.76
C SER A 235 21.17 -18.85 -13.19
N LEU A 236 21.25 -17.88 -14.10
CA LEU A 236 21.70 -18.08 -15.48
C LEU A 236 23.21 -18.33 -15.54
N SER A 237 24.00 -17.62 -14.73
CA SER A 237 25.46 -17.79 -14.64
C SER A 237 25.90 -19.16 -14.10
N LYS A 238 25.04 -19.89 -13.38
CA LYS A 238 25.35 -21.26 -12.91
C LYS A 238 25.02 -22.35 -13.92
N LYS A 239 24.39 -22.00 -15.06
CA LYS A 239 23.99 -22.94 -16.12
C LYS A 239 24.89 -22.89 -17.36
N THR A 240 25.93 -22.06 -17.35
CA THR A 240 27.04 -22.03 -18.34
C THR A 240 28.32 -22.46 -17.67
#